data_AF-A0A8W8MRW5-F1
#
_entry.id   AF-A0A8W8MRW5-F1
#
_cell.length_a   1.000
_cell.length_b   1.000
_cell.length_c   1.000
_cell.angle_alpha   90.00
_cell.angle_beta   90.00
_cell.angle_gamma   90.00
#
_symmetry.space_group_name_H-M   'P 1'
#
loop_
_entity.id
_entity.type
_entity.pdbx_description
1 polymer ?
#
loop_
_entity_poly.entity_id
_entity_poly.type
_entity_poly.pdbx_seq_one_letter_code
_entity_poly.pdbx_strand_id
1 'polypeptide(L)'
;MRNSKYSKEKNQGKWKKYLKKIEKAVKEYKDCTQDECSCHRSVIEEDLAPWKNGITEEVFNTAKSNNYGSHYQIVNHKLYREEGCMFPARCSGNEHFILEVIKKLPDMEFVINTRDWPQISSRQQPIPVFSFSKV
;
A
#
# COMPACT_ATOMS: atom_id res chain seq x y z
N MET A 1 -32.76 35.76 28.78
CA MET A 1 -31.33 35.41 28.71
C MET A 1 -31.11 34.47 27.53
N ARG A 2 -30.22 34.81 26.57
CA ARG A 2 -29.94 33.96 25.41
C ARG A 2 -29.18 32.72 25.89
N ASN A 3 -29.82 31.56 25.83
CA ASN A 3 -29.18 30.27 26.06
C ASN A 3 -28.12 30.02 24.97
N SER A 4 -26.88 30.39 25.24
CA SER A 4 -25.75 30.18 24.32
C SER A 4 -25.62 28.69 23.99
N LYS A 5 -25.61 28.36 22.69
CA LYS A 5 -25.36 27.00 22.17
C LYS A 5 -24.02 26.43 22.66
N TYR A 6 -23.12 27.31 23.07
CA TYR A 6 -21.77 26.98 23.51
C TYR A 6 -21.63 26.89 25.03
N SER A 7 -22.73 26.92 25.81
CA SER A 7 -22.63 26.79 27.27
C SER A 7 -22.10 25.40 27.67
N LYS A 8 -21.33 25.37 28.77
CA LYS A 8 -20.76 24.14 29.33
C LYS A 8 -21.85 23.17 29.78
N GLU A 9 -22.97 23.67 30.33
CA GLU A 9 -24.08 22.83 30.78
C GLU A 9 -24.79 22.13 29.60
N LYS A 10 -25.00 22.83 28.47
CA LYS A 10 -25.64 22.23 27.29
C LYS A 10 -24.77 21.22 26.54
N ASN A 11 -23.45 21.34 26.65
CA ASN A 11 -22.50 20.42 26.01
C ASN A 11 -21.97 19.34 26.96
N GLN A 12 -22.39 19.37 28.24
CA GLN A 12 -22.06 18.37 29.23
C GLN A 12 -22.65 17.02 28.78
N GLY A 13 -21.80 16.00 28.66
CA GLY A 13 -22.20 14.66 28.21
C GLY A 13 -22.23 14.45 26.69
N LYS A 14 -22.46 15.50 25.88
CA LYS A 14 -22.48 15.42 24.40
C LYS A 14 -21.19 14.81 23.83
N TRP A 15 -20.06 15.15 24.43
CA TRP A 15 -18.73 14.72 23.98
C TRP A 15 -18.20 13.47 24.69
N LYS A 16 -18.89 13.00 25.74
CA LYS A 16 -18.40 11.92 26.62
C LYS A 16 -18.07 10.63 25.84
N LYS A 17 -18.87 10.30 24.82
CA LYS A 17 -18.62 9.12 23.97
C LYS A 17 -17.33 9.25 23.14
N TYR A 18 -17.00 10.45 22.67
CA TYR A 18 -15.80 10.69 21.87
C TYR A 18 -14.56 10.74 22.76
N LEU A 19 -14.65 11.41 23.91
CA LEU A 19 -13.55 11.45 24.89
C LEU A 19 -13.14 10.04 25.35
N LYS A 20 -14.12 9.16 25.67
CA LYS A 20 -13.82 7.76 25.99
C LYS A 20 -13.11 7.01 24.86
N LYS A 21 -13.50 7.26 23.60
CA LYS A 21 -12.83 6.65 22.44
C LYS A 21 -11.40 7.15 22.27
N ILE A 22 -11.17 8.45 22.46
CA ILE A 22 -9.85 9.08 22.38
C ILE A 22 -8.95 8.55 23.51
N GLU A 23 -9.43 8.55 24.75
CA GLU A 23 -8.69 8.03 25.91
C GLU A 23 -8.28 6.57 25.71
N LYS A 24 -9.22 5.74 25.22
CA LYS A 24 -8.93 4.34 24.89
C LYS A 24 -7.87 4.24 23.78
N ALA A 25 -8.03 4.97 22.69
CA ALA A 25 -7.10 4.94 21.56
C ALA A 25 -5.69 5.39 21.96
N VAL A 26 -5.56 6.49 22.73
CA VAL A 26 -4.27 6.99 23.22
C VAL A 26 -3.62 5.99 24.18
N LYS A 27 -4.40 5.32 25.04
CA LYS A 27 -3.88 4.30 25.96
C LYS A 27 -3.40 3.03 25.23
N GLU A 28 -4.05 2.67 24.13
CA GLU A 28 -3.72 1.46 23.35
C GLU A 28 -2.66 1.73 22.28
N TYR A 29 -2.48 2.98 21.85
CA TYR A 29 -1.50 3.39 20.87
C TYR A 29 -0.08 3.14 21.37
N LYS A 30 0.75 2.60 20.49
CA LYS A 30 2.17 2.39 20.72
C LYS A 30 2.91 3.18 19.65
N ASP A 31 3.73 4.13 20.07
CA ASP A 31 4.59 4.88 19.17
C ASP A 31 5.51 3.92 18.41
N CYS A 32 5.65 4.16 17.11
CA CYS A 32 6.75 3.56 16.37
C CYS A 32 7.99 4.44 16.54
N THR A 33 8.97 3.93 17.28
CA THR A 33 10.21 4.63 17.63
C THR A 33 11.43 4.08 16.89
N GLN A 34 11.21 3.18 15.93
CA GLN A 34 12.28 2.53 15.19
C GLN A 34 12.67 3.35 13.95
N ASP A 35 13.97 3.38 13.65
CA ASP A 35 14.52 4.02 12.46
C ASP A 35 14.31 3.15 11.19
N GLU A 36 14.60 3.70 10.01
CA GLU A 36 14.71 2.98 8.73
C GLU A 36 13.44 2.23 8.24
N CYS A 37 12.28 2.89 8.24
CA CYS A 37 11.00 2.39 7.66
C CYS A 37 10.39 1.13 8.31
N SER A 38 10.99 0.63 9.39
CA SER A 38 10.56 -0.56 10.13
C SER A 38 9.13 -0.48 10.67
N CYS A 39 8.60 0.72 10.90
CA CYS A 39 7.20 0.98 11.27
C CYS A 39 6.17 0.37 10.30
N HIS A 40 6.56 0.14 9.04
CA HIS A 40 5.66 -0.36 8.00
C HIS A 40 5.91 -1.83 7.64
N ARG A 41 6.80 -2.51 8.38
CA ARG A 41 7.17 -3.90 8.10
C ARG A 41 5.99 -4.86 8.14
N SER A 42 5.06 -4.68 9.08
CA SER A 42 3.87 -5.53 9.18
C SER A 42 3.02 -5.48 7.92
N VAL A 43 2.94 -4.33 7.26
CA VAL A 43 2.21 -4.18 5.99
C VAL A 43 2.86 -5.04 4.90
N ILE A 44 4.19 -4.99 4.79
CA ILE A 44 4.94 -5.81 3.81
C ILE A 44 4.74 -7.30 4.09
N GLU A 45 4.83 -7.71 5.35
CA GLU A 45 4.70 -9.11 5.75
C GLU A 45 3.27 -9.65 5.51
N GLU A 46 2.25 -8.85 5.82
CA GLU A 46 0.85 -9.18 5.55
C GLU A 46 0.56 -9.27 4.05
N ASP A 47 1.08 -8.33 3.26
CA ASP A 47 0.85 -8.25 1.82
C ASP A 47 1.53 -9.38 1.04
N LEU A 48 2.69 -9.83 1.52
CA LEU A 48 3.43 -10.95 0.94
C LEU A 48 3.03 -12.31 1.53
N ALA A 49 2.20 -12.34 2.59
CA ALA A 49 1.79 -13.58 3.24
C ALA A 49 1.13 -14.62 2.29
N PRO A 50 0.33 -14.23 1.27
CA PRO A 50 -0.21 -15.19 0.31
C PRO A 50 0.86 -15.91 -0.52
N TRP A 51 2.06 -15.35 -0.62
CA TRP A 51 3.15 -15.79 -1.49
C TRP A 51 4.30 -16.46 -0.75
N LYS A 52 4.09 -16.88 0.51
CA LYS A 52 5.12 -17.56 1.32
C LYS A 52 5.72 -18.80 0.66
N ASN A 53 4.94 -19.48 -0.19
CA ASN A 53 5.37 -20.66 -0.93
C ASN A 53 5.94 -20.34 -2.32
N GLY A 54 6.15 -19.06 -2.63
CA GLY A 54 6.65 -18.58 -3.91
C GLY A 54 5.57 -18.15 -4.88
N ILE A 55 6.01 -17.51 -5.97
CA ILE A 55 5.19 -17.09 -7.10
C ILE A 55 5.69 -17.89 -8.31
N THR A 56 4.82 -18.69 -8.92
CA THR A 56 5.18 -19.45 -10.13
C THR A 56 5.07 -18.56 -11.37
N GLU A 57 5.79 -18.92 -12.43
CA GLU A 57 5.71 -18.24 -13.72
C GLU A 57 4.27 -18.24 -14.28
N GLU A 58 3.55 -19.35 -14.14
CA GLU A 58 2.15 -19.45 -14.58
C GLU A 58 1.27 -18.41 -13.88
N VAL A 59 1.37 -18.31 -12.55
CA VAL A 59 0.62 -17.32 -11.77
C VAL A 59 1.03 -15.90 -12.16
N PHE A 60 2.33 -15.64 -12.35
CA PHE A 60 2.79 -14.32 -12.76
C PHE A 60 2.29 -13.94 -14.16
N ASN A 61 2.26 -14.90 -15.10
CA ASN A 61 1.73 -14.70 -16.44
C ASN A 61 0.24 -14.32 -16.42
N THR A 62 -0.54 -14.75 -15.43
CA THR A 62 -1.92 -14.27 -15.27
C THR A 62 -2.00 -12.76 -15.01
N ALA A 63 -1.03 -12.16 -14.32
CA ALA A 63 -1.00 -10.72 -14.08
C ALA A 63 -0.76 -9.93 -15.36
N LYS A 64 0.17 -10.42 -16.20
CA LYS A 64 0.51 -9.82 -17.50
C LYS A 64 -0.63 -9.95 -18.51
N SER A 65 -1.13 -11.16 -18.72
CA SER A 65 -2.14 -11.45 -19.76
C SER A 65 -3.47 -10.72 -19.53
N ASN A 66 -3.81 -10.42 -18.27
CA ASN A 66 -5.03 -9.66 -17.94
C ASN A 66 -4.81 -8.14 -17.92
N ASN A 67 -3.60 -7.64 -18.22
CA ASN A 67 -3.28 -6.22 -18.25
C ASN A 67 -3.62 -5.49 -16.93
N TYR A 68 -3.27 -6.10 -15.79
CA TYR A 68 -3.54 -5.52 -14.48
C TYR A 68 -2.58 -4.37 -14.10
N GLY A 69 -1.55 -4.12 -14.89
CA GLY A 69 -0.61 -3.03 -14.65
C GLY A 69 0.59 -3.13 -15.58
N SER A 70 1.55 -2.25 -15.36
CA SER A 70 2.79 -2.25 -16.14
C SER A 70 3.77 -3.30 -15.64
N HIS A 71 4.26 -4.13 -16.55
CA HIS A 71 5.30 -5.14 -16.27
C HIS A 71 6.69 -4.49 -16.22
N TYR A 72 7.39 -4.75 -15.13
CA TYR A 72 8.78 -4.34 -14.90
C TYR A 72 9.66 -5.57 -14.64
N GLN A 73 10.92 -5.46 -15.06
CA GLN A 73 11.96 -6.44 -14.76
C GLN A 73 13.22 -5.73 -14.28
N ILE A 74 13.88 -6.30 -13.30
CA ILE A 74 15.22 -5.93 -12.87
C ILE A 74 16.13 -7.09 -13.24
N VAL A 75 17.12 -6.81 -14.08
CA VAL A 75 18.14 -7.79 -14.48
C VAL A 75 19.49 -7.11 -14.43
N ASN A 76 20.44 -7.66 -13.67
CA ASN A 76 21.77 -7.11 -13.45
C ASN A 76 21.73 -5.62 -13.03
N HIS A 77 20.86 -5.30 -12.07
CA HIS A 77 20.65 -3.93 -11.57
C HIS A 77 20.30 -2.89 -12.65
N LYS A 78 19.60 -3.31 -13.71
CA LYS A 78 19.01 -2.46 -14.74
C LYS A 78 17.50 -2.66 -14.77
N LEU A 79 16.76 -1.57 -14.85
CA LEU A 79 15.31 -1.58 -14.91
C LEU A 79 14.86 -1.64 -16.37
N TYR A 80 13.98 -2.61 -16.65
CA TYR A 80 13.27 -2.74 -17.91
C TYR A 80 11.78 -2.64 -17.61
N ARG A 81 11.03 -2.09 -18.55
CA ARG A 81 9.57 -2.01 -18.49
C ARG A 81 9.03 -2.31 -19.88
N GLU A 82 7.84 -2.88 -19.94
CA GLU A 82 7.08 -2.90 -21.18
C GLU A 82 6.88 -1.48 -21.74
N GLU A 83 6.66 -1.39 -23.06
CA GLU A 83 6.46 -0.12 -23.75
C GLU A 83 5.23 0.62 -23.20
N GLY A 84 4.13 -0.11 -23.00
CA GLY A 84 2.86 0.43 -22.55
C GLY A 84 2.86 0.92 -21.10
N CYS A 85 2.61 2.21 -20.90
CA CYS A 85 2.20 2.74 -19.59
C CYS A 85 1.02 3.69 -19.76
N MET A 86 -0.12 3.32 -19.18
CA MET A 86 -1.36 4.11 -19.27
C MET A 86 -1.23 5.51 -18.64
N PHE A 87 -0.43 5.64 -17.58
CA PHE A 87 -0.18 6.92 -16.90
C PHE A 87 1.32 7.19 -16.80
N PRO A 88 1.95 7.75 -17.87
CA PRO A 88 3.41 7.88 -17.96
C PRO A 88 4.04 8.59 -16.76
N ALA A 89 3.44 9.68 -16.27
CA ALA A 89 3.94 10.40 -15.11
C ALA A 89 3.95 9.56 -13.82
N ARG A 90 2.96 8.65 -13.65
CA ARG A 90 2.92 7.73 -12.50
C ARG A 90 3.98 6.63 -12.62
N CYS A 91 4.21 6.11 -13.84
CA CYS A 91 5.33 5.20 -14.09
C CYS A 91 6.67 5.86 -13.78
N SER A 92 6.91 7.10 -14.25
CA SER A 92 8.13 7.84 -13.92
C SER A 92 8.30 8.09 -12.43
N GLY A 93 7.21 8.32 -11.69
CA GLY A 93 7.24 8.42 -10.23
C GLY A 93 7.67 7.13 -9.55
N ASN A 94 7.18 5.97 -9.99
CA ASN A 94 7.64 4.66 -9.49
C ASN A 94 9.10 4.39 -9.85
N GLU A 95 9.46 4.67 -11.10
CA GLU A 95 10.81 4.47 -11.65
C GLU A 95 11.85 5.29 -10.87
N HIS A 96 11.52 6.52 -10.45
CA HIS A 96 12.38 7.36 -9.61
C HIS A 96 12.86 6.62 -8.35
N PHE A 97 11.94 6.08 -7.55
CA PHE A 97 12.29 5.37 -6.31
C PHE A 97 13.00 4.03 -6.58
N ILE A 98 12.57 3.28 -7.60
CA ILE A 98 13.20 2.00 -7.95
C ILE A 98 14.66 2.24 -8.35
N LEU A 99 14.93 3.24 -9.20
CA LEU A 99 16.27 3.56 -9.68
C LEU A 99 17.21 4.04 -8.57
N GLU A 100 16.70 4.69 -7.53
CA GLU A 100 17.50 5.11 -6.36
C GLU A 100 18.09 3.92 -5.59
N VAL A 101 17.36 2.80 -5.52
CA VAL A 101 17.79 1.60 -4.76
C VAL A 101 18.25 0.44 -5.64
N ILE A 102 18.16 0.56 -6.97
CA ILE A 102 18.32 -0.56 -7.92
C ILE A 102 19.63 -1.33 -7.78
N LYS A 103 20.72 -0.66 -7.36
CA LYS A 103 22.03 -1.29 -7.14
C LYS A 103 22.06 -2.26 -5.96
N LYS A 104 21.04 -2.24 -5.10
CA LYS A 104 20.87 -3.14 -3.95
C LYS A 104 19.81 -4.21 -4.22
N LEU A 105 19.04 -4.09 -5.31
CA LEU A 105 17.95 -5.02 -5.63
C LEU A 105 18.48 -6.23 -6.41
N PRO A 106 18.03 -7.46 -6.10
CA PRO A 106 18.33 -8.64 -6.89
C PRO A 106 17.52 -8.65 -8.19
N ASP A 107 17.82 -9.61 -9.06
CA ASP A 107 17.04 -9.86 -10.26
C ASP A 107 15.62 -10.32 -9.87
N MET A 108 14.60 -9.68 -10.46
CA MET A 108 13.19 -9.96 -10.19
C MET A 108 12.30 -9.36 -11.28
N GLU A 109 11.04 -9.78 -11.31
CA GLU A 109 10.01 -9.13 -12.11
C GLU A 109 8.74 -8.88 -11.28
N PHE A 110 8.02 -7.83 -11.63
CA PHE A 110 6.83 -7.40 -10.91
C PHE A 110 5.87 -6.61 -11.82
N VAL A 111 4.59 -6.58 -11.44
CA VAL A 111 3.55 -5.79 -12.12
C VAL A 111 3.09 -4.67 -11.20
N ILE A 112 3.19 -3.42 -11.67
CA ILE A 112 2.70 -2.24 -10.93
C ILE A 112 1.47 -1.66 -11.64
N ASN A 113 0.33 -1.73 -10.95
CA ASN A 113 -0.89 -1.04 -11.36
C ASN A 113 -0.77 0.46 -11.06
N THR A 114 -0.86 1.27 -12.12
CA THR A 114 -0.84 2.74 -12.01
C THR A 114 -2.24 3.37 -12.00
N ARG A 115 -3.32 2.57 -12.04
CA ARG A 115 -4.71 3.05 -11.94
C ARG A 115 -5.07 3.36 -10.49
N ASP A 116 -6.19 4.05 -10.31
CA ASP A 116 -6.68 4.46 -8.97
C ASP A 116 -7.23 3.30 -8.14
N TRP A 117 -7.74 2.24 -8.78
CA TRP A 117 -8.41 1.13 -8.13
C TRP A 117 -7.56 -0.16 -8.13
N PRO A 118 -7.53 -0.94 -7.03
CA PRO A 118 -6.83 -2.22 -7.01
C PRO A 118 -7.43 -3.20 -8.02
N GLN A 119 -6.58 -4.05 -8.61
CA GLN A 119 -7.04 -5.04 -9.60
C GLN A 119 -7.46 -6.37 -8.96
N ILE A 120 -6.90 -6.70 -7.80
CA ILE A 120 -7.07 -8.02 -7.20
C ILE A 120 -8.04 -7.96 -6.03
N SER A 121 -9.15 -8.69 -6.15
CA SER A 121 -10.13 -8.88 -5.08
C SER A 121 -9.69 -9.94 -4.07
N SER A 122 -10.07 -9.80 -2.81
CA SER A 122 -9.85 -10.82 -1.77
C SER A 122 -10.69 -12.09 -1.96
N ARG A 123 -11.66 -12.09 -2.89
CA ARG A 123 -12.56 -13.23 -3.17
C ARG A 123 -12.04 -14.17 -4.25
N GLN A 124 -10.95 -13.83 -4.92
CA GLN A 124 -10.34 -14.65 -5.97
C GLN A 124 -8.98 -15.19 -5.53
N GLN A 125 -8.40 -16.07 -6.35
CA GLN A 125 -7.03 -16.53 -6.12
C GLN A 125 -6.06 -15.33 -6.14
N PRO A 126 -5.04 -15.31 -5.26
CA PRO A 126 -4.04 -14.26 -5.27
C PRO A 126 -3.37 -14.17 -6.64
N ILE A 127 -3.11 -12.94 -7.09
CA ILE A 127 -2.30 -12.62 -8.27
C ILE A 127 -1.36 -11.46 -7.88
N PRO A 128 -0.04 -11.54 -8.16
CA PRO A 128 0.92 -10.60 -7.60
C PRO A 128 0.92 -9.29 -8.38
N VAL A 129 0.09 -8.34 -7.96
CA VAL A 129 -0.02 -6.99 -8.55
C VAL A 129 0.16 -5.95 -7.46
N PHE A 130 1.15 -5.08 -7.60
CA PHE A 130 1.33 -3.94 -6.71
C PHE A 130 0.35 -2.84 -7.07
N SER A 131 -0.42 -2.35 -6.09
CA SER A 131 -1.33 -1.20 -6.22
C SER A 131 -1.09 -0.28 -5.02
N PHE A 132 -1.20 1.05 -5.21
CA PHE A 132 -0.94 2.00 -4.13
C PHE A 132 -2.00 2.00 -3.02
N SER A 133 -3.19 1.46 -3.29
CA SER A 133 -4.33 1.44 -2.37
C SER A 133 -5.15 0.16 -2.54
N LYS A 134 -5.70 -0.36 -1.43
CA LYS A 134 -6.59 -1.53 -1.37
C LYS A 134 -7.50 -1.50 -0.14
N VAL A 135 -8.43 -2.46 -0.05
CA VAL A 135 -9.35 -2.67 1.08
C VAL A 135 -9.12 -4.02 1.75
#